data_AF-A0A0E9SM92-F1
#
_entry.id   AF-A0A0E9SM92-F1
#
_cell.length_a   1.000
_cell.length_b   1.000
_cell.length_c   1.000
_cell.angle_alpha   90.00
_cell.angle_beta   90.00
_cell.angle_gamma   90.00
#
_symmetry.space_group_name_H-M   'P 1'
#
loop_
_entity.id
_entity.type
_entity.pdbx_description
1 polymer ?
#
loop_
_entity_poly.entity_id
_entity_poly.type
_entity_poly.pdbx_seq_one_letter_code
_entity_poly.pdbx_strand_id
1 'polypeptide(L)'
;MCCSPLILLLITGALLIPTEGQGDYHGLSLMDKSIVDMAIEHGNKISEKPEKHMNFFHILKREKGSKLLSTELLLRATDCKNSGMTTHQNHCKFTEPKRFINCLVALTI
;
A
#
# COMPACT_ATOMS: atom_id res chain seq x y z
N MET A 1 -9.34 -0.58 29.29
CA MET A 1 -10.16 -0.11 28.16
C MET A 1 -9.24 -0.08 26.94
N CYS A 2 -9.27 -1.12 26.11
CA CYS A 2 -8.41 -1.20 24.93
C CYS A 2 -9.11 -0.52 23.75
N CYS A 3 -8.51 0.55 23.24
CA CYS A 3 -8.99 1.25 22.05
C CYS A 3 -8.72 0.37 20.81
N SER A 4 -9.75 -0.22 20.23
CA SER A 4 -9.67 -0.87 18.92
C SER A 4 -9.45 0.18 17.82
N PRO A 5 -8.43 0.07 16.97
CA PRO A 5 -8.31 0.93 15.79
C PRO A 5 -9.39 0.52 14.78
N LEU A 6 -10.22 1.49 14.39
CA LEU A 6 -11.27 1.31 13.39
C LEU A 6 -10.64 1.42 11.99
N ILE A 7 -10.42 0.30 11.32
CA ILE A 7 -9.84 0.27 9.96
C ILE A 7 -10.99 0.34 8.95
N LEU A 8 -11.20 1.52 8.36
CA LEU A 8 -12.16 1.72 7.27
C LEU A 8 -11.43 1.63 5.91
N LEU A 9 -11.48 0.45 5.27
CA LEU A 9 -10.95 0.22 3.92
C LEU A 9 -12.01 0.60 2.87
N LEU A 10 -11.91 1.78 2.28
CA LEU A 10 -12.72 2.20 1.13
C LEU A 10 -11.90 1.96 -0.14
N ILE A 11 -12.33 1.03 -1.00
CA ILE A 11 -11.69 0.74 -2.28
C ILE A 11 -12.53 1.37 -3.39
N THR A 12 -12.13 2.54 -3.89
CA THR A 12 -12.65 3.13 -5.12
C THR A 12 -11.83 2.61 -6.31
N GLY A 13 -12.46 1.80 -7.15
CA GLY A 13 -11.88 1.31 -8.41
C GLY A 13 -11.80 2.41 -9.46
N ALA A 14 -10.81 3.31 -9.34
CA ALA A 14 -10.45 4.24 -10.40
C ALA A 14 -9.05 3.91 -10.91
N LEU A 15 -8.94 3.60 -12.21
CA LEU A 15 -7.70 3.31 -12.92
C LEU A 15 -6.87 4.61 -13.05
N LEU A 16 -6.13 4.98 -12.01
CA LEU A 16 -5.15 6.06 -12.08
C LEU A 16 -3.80 5.47 -12.48
N ILE A 17 -3.34 5.79 -13.70
CA ILE A 17 -2.01 5.44 -14.18
C ILE A 17 -1.04 6.50 -13.67
N PRO A 18 -0.08 6.18 -12.79
CA PRO A 18 0.91 7.16 -12.33
C PRO A 18 1.97 7.32 -13.42
N THR A 19 2.24 8.57 -13.77
CA THR A 19 3.34 9.00 -14.66
C THR A 19 4.67 9.20 -13.94
N GLU A 20 4.73 8.99 -12.62
CA GLU A 20 5.92 9.24 -11.81
C GLU A 20 6.65 7.95 -11.42
N GLY A 21 7.98 8.06 -11.26
CA GLY A 21 8.87 6.96 -10.93
C GLY A 21 8.52 6.25 -9.61
N GLN A 22 9.02 5.03 -9.47
CA GLN A 22 8.91 4.26 -8.22
C GLN A 22 9.44 5.09 -7.05
N GLY A 23 8.65 5.21 -5.98
CA GLY A 23 9.06 5.83 -4.73
C GLY A 23 10.12 4.98 -4.01
N ASP A 24 11.07 5.65 -3.35
CA ASP A 24 12.09 4.98 -2.55
C ASP A 24 11.52 4.56 -1.19
N TYR A 25 11.20 3.27 -1.05
CA TYR A 25 10.77 2.69 0.22
C TYR A 25 11.80 2.89 1.34
N HIS A 26 13.09 2.80 1.04
CA HIS A 26 14.14 2.82 2.07
C HIS A 26 14.36 4.22 2.63
N GLY A 27 14.14 5.26 1.83
CA GLY A 27 14.12 6.66 2.23
C GLY A 27 12.89 7.09 3.04
N LEU A 28 11.86 6.25 3.18
CA LEU A 28 10.67 6.58 3.96
C LEU A 28 10.96 6.66 5.47
N SER A 29 10.19 7.52 6.16
CA SER A 29 10.18 7.57 7.62
C SER A 29 9.65 6.26 8.22
N LEU A 30 9.95 5.98 9.50
CA LEU A 30 9.46 4.76 10.17
C LEU A 30 7.93 4.65 10.17
N MET A 31 7.23 5.78 10.38
CA MET A 31 5.77 5.83 10.33
C MET A 31 5.26 5.48 8.93
N ASP A 32 5.91 5.99 7.89
CA ASP A 32 5.50 5.77 6.51
C ASP A 32 5.77 4.34 6.05
N LYS A 33 6.89 3.75 6.50
CA LYS A 33 7.15 2.31 6.30
C LYS A 33 6.06 1.47 6.95
N SER A 34 5.66 1.80 8.18
CA SER A 34 4.56 1.10 8.87
C SER A 34 3.22 1.23 8.13
N ILE A 35 2.90 2.42 7.60
CA ILE A 35 1.71 2.66 6.77
C ILE A 35 1.76 1.81 5.48
N VAL A 36 2.91 1.80 4.81
CA VAL A 36 3.11 1.03 3.58
C VAL A 36 3.02 -0.47 3.84
N ASP A 37 3.66 -0.98 4.89
CA ASP A 37 3.61 -2.39 5.24
C ASP A 37 2.19 -2.81 5.63
N MET A 38 1.42 -1.95 6.32
CA MET A 38 -0.01 -2.19 6.56
C MET A 38 -0.80 -2.29 5.25
N ALA A 39 -0.55 -1.39 4.30
CA ALA A 39 -1.18 -1.48 2.99
C ALA A 39 -0.79 -2.75 2.25
N ILE A 40 0.49 -3.17 2.29
CA ILE A 40 0.98 -4.41 1.67
C ILE A 40 0.33 -5.63 2.32
N GLU A 41 0.29 -5.69 3.66
CA GLU A 41 -0.34 -6.77 4.40
C GLU A 41 -1.81 -6.94 4.01
N HIS A 42 -2.58 -5.86 4.05
CA HIS A 42 -4.01 -5.91 3.75
C HIS A 42 -4.26 -6.11 2.26
N GLY A 43 -3.54 -5.37 1.40
CA GLY A 43 -3.63 -5.46 -0.05
C GLY A 43 -3.30 -6.86 -0.57
N ASN A 44 -2.37 -7.59 0.07
CA ASN A 44 -2.05 -8.97 -0.27
C ASN A 44 -2.98 -10.03 0.33
N LYS A 45 -4.01 -9.64 1.10
CA LYS A 45 -5.05 -10.55 1.60
C LYS A 45 -6.38 -10.40 0.88
N ILE A 46 -6.54 -9.39 0.02
CA ILE A 46 -7.78 -9.17 -0.76
C ILE A 46 -7.99 -10.33 -1.74
N SER A 47 -9.18 -10.94 -1.71
CA SER A 47 -9.53 -12.11 -2.52
C SER A 47 -9.51 -11.87 -4.03
N GLU A 48 -9.76 -10.64 -4.47
CA GLU A 48 -9.86 -10.25 -5.88
C GLU A 48 -8.52 -9.84 -6.52
N LYS A 49 -7.42 -9.89 -5.76
CA LYS A 49 -6.12 -9.41 -6.24
C LYS A 49 -5.40 -10.44 -7.13
N PRO A 50 -4.36 -10.05 -7.87
CA PRO A 50 -3.51 -10.98 -8.61
C PRO A 50 -2.84 -12.03 -7.72
N GLU A 51 -2.56 -13.22 -8.25
CA GLU A 51 -1.73 -14.26 -7.59
C GLU A 51 -0.30 -13.80 -7.22
N LYS A 52 0.07 -12.60 -7.70
CA LYS A 52 1.36 -11.96 -7.47
C LYS A 52 1.37 -11.15 -6.18
N HIS A 53 2.56 -11.02 -5.60
CA HIS A 53 2.79 -10.14 -4.47
C HIS A 53 2.69 -8.69 -4.93
N MET A 54 1.87 -7.90 -4.21
CA MET A 54 1.68 -6.47 -4.42
C MET A 54 2.67 -5.73 -3.54
N ASN A 55 3.53 -4.91 -4.15
CA ASN A 55 4.60 -4.21 -3.45
C ASN A 55 4.46 -2.69 -3.57
N PHE A 56 5.06 -1.93 -2.65
CA PHE A 56 5.01 -0.47 -2.65
C PHE A 56 5.53 0.14 -3.94
N PHE A 57 4.68 0.93 -4.61
CA PHE A 57 5.07 1.68 -5.79
C PHE A 57 5.28 3.16 -5.49
N HIS A 58 4.32 3.85 -4.88
CA HIS A 58 4.41 5.29 -4.64
C HIS A 58 3.42 5.77 -3.56
N ILE A 59 3.74 6.83 -2.80
CA ILE A 59 2.77 7.53 -1.95
C ILE A 59 2.21 8.71 -2.76
N LEU A 60 0.91 8.71 -3.05
CA LEU A 60 0.28 9.75 -3.86
C LEU A 60 -0.02 11.01 -3.04
N LYS A 61 -0.55 10.84 -1.83
CA LYS A 61 -1.05 11.95 -1.02
C LYS A 61 -1.00 11.63 0.46
N ARG A 62 -0.78 12.67 1.26
CA ARG A 62 -0.91 12.64 2.72
C ARG A 62 -1.77 13.79 3.19
N GLU A 63 -2.75 13.47 4.02
CA GLU A 63 -3.62 14.46 4.67
C GLU A 63 -3.55 14.28 6.18
N LYS A 64 -3.20 15.37 6.88
CA LYS A 64 -3.15 15.39 8.34
C LYS A 64 -4.29 16.25 8.88
N GLY A 65 -5.25 15.60 9.50
CA GLY A 65 -6.27 16.22 10.33
C GLY A 65 -5.81 16.37 11.79
N SER A 66 -6.71 16.87 12.64
CA SER A 66 -6.44 17.09 14.07
C SER A 66 -6.22 15.82 14.89
N LYS A 67 -6.80 14.69 14.44
CA LYS A 67 -6.70 13.36 15.10
C LYS A 67 -6.49 12.20 14.13
N LEU A 68 -6.36 12.50 12.83
CA LEU A 68 -6.31 11.48 11.78
C LEU A 68 -5.21 11.81 10.79
N LEU A 69 -4.39 10.82 10.48
CA LEU A 69 -3.45 10.85 9.39
C LEU A 69 -3.95 9.90 8.30
N SER A 70 -4.31 10.44 7.14
CA SER A 70 -4.70 9.66 5.97
C SER A 70 -3.57 9.68 4.94
N THR A 71 -3.21 8.51 4.41
CA THR A 71 -2.19 8.36 3.38
C THR A 71 -2.73 7.53 2.23
N GLU A 72 -2.75 8.12 1.04
CA GLU A 72 -3.08 7.45 -0.22
C GLU A 72 -1.79 6.97 -0.87
N LEU A 73 -1.72 5.68 -1.21
CA LEU A 73 -0.54 5.06 -1.79
C LEU A 73 -0.90 3.95 -2.78
N LEU A 74 0.01 3.67 -3.70
CA LEU A 74 -0.13 2.65 -4.71
C LEU A 74 0.74 1.45 -4.41
N LEU A 75 0.14 0.27 -4.56
CA LEU A 75 0.84 -0.99 -4.66
C LEU A 75 0.84 -1.46 -6.11
N ARG A 76 1.93 -2.08 -6.57
CA ARG A 76 2.04 -2.66 -7.91
C ARG A 76 2.40 -4.14 -7.84
N ALA A 77 1.83 -4.92 -8.74
CA ALA A 77 2.14 -6.34 -8.87
C ALA A 77 3.61 -6.57 -9.25
N THR A 78 4.21 -7.59 -8.64
CA THR A 78 5.58 -8.03 -8.89
C THR A 78 5.65 -9.37 -9.62
N ASP A 79 6.87 -9.86 -9.89
CA ASP A 79 7.14 -11.20 -10.43
C ASP A 79 6.96 -12.30 -9.37
N CYS A 80 7.16 -11.97 -8.10
CA CYS A 80 7.00 -12.86 -6.96
C CYS A 80 5.56 -13.38 -6.80
N LYS A 81 5.45 -14.66 -6.45
CA LYS A 81 4.19 -15.26 -6.02
C LYS A 81 3.76 -14.64 -4.69
N ASN A 82 2.46 -14.43 -4.50
CA ASN A 82 1.95 -14.10 -3.19
C ASN A 82 2.00 -15.32 -2.27
N SER A 83 3.00 -15.38 -1.39
CA SER A 83 3.16 -16.42 -0.36
C SER A 83 2.69 -15.95 1.03
N GLY A 84 1.92 -14.85 1.11
CA GLY A 84 1.48 -14.28 2.38
C GLY A 84 2.50 -13.32 3.03
N MET A 85 3.50 -12.87 2.27
CA MET A 85 4.43 -11.82 2.73
C MET A 85 3.67 -10.52 3.02
N THR A 86 3.97 -9.92 4.17
CA THR A 86 3.22 -8.78 4.72
C THR A 86 3.96 -7.44 4.59
N THR A 87 5.20 -7.43 4.10
CA THR A 87 6.04 -6.22 3.99
C THR A 87 6.68 -6.06 2.62
N HIS A 88 7.30 -4.91 2.37
CA HIS A 88 8.01 -4.61 1.13
C HIS A 88 9.10 -5.65 0.80
N GLN A 89 9.13 -6.11 -0.45
CA GLN A 89 10.09 -7.13 -0.91
C GLN A 89 11.09 -6.57 -1.94
N ASN A 90 12.33 -6.33 -1.50
CA ASN A 90 13.38 -5.74 -2.35
C ASN A 90 13.75 -6.58 -3.58
N HIS A 91 13.61 -7.90 -3.49
CA HIS A 91 14.02 -8.82 -4.56
C HIS A 91 12.92 -9.03 -5.62
N CYS A 92 11.71 -8.56 -5.35
CA CYS A 92 10.56 -8.73 -6.23
C CYS A 92 10.49 -7.57 -7.22
N LYS A 93 10.66 -7.85 -8.52
CA LYS A 93 10.65 -6.84 -9.57
C LYS A 93 9.22 -6.58 -10.04
N PHE A 94 8.92 -5.34 -10.42
CA PHE A 94 7.64 -5.03 -11.03
C PHE A 94 7.51 -5.66 -12.41
N THR A 95 6.31 -6.16 -12.70
CA THR A 95 6.01 -6.85 -13.96
C THR A 95 4.98 -6.10 -14.79
N GLU A 96 4.93 -6.47 -16.06
CA GLU A 96 3.85 -6.12 -16.98
C GLU A 96 2.81 -7.26 -17.06
N PRO A 97 1.53 -6.96 -17.30
CA PRO A 97 0.97 -5.62 -17.43
C PRO A 97 0.95 -4.87 -16.09
N LYS A 98 1.09 -3.54 -16.13
CA LYS A 98 0.93 -2.66 -14.96
C LYS A 98 -0.41 -2.92 -14.25
N ARG A 99 -0.36 -3.62 -13.12
CA ARG A 99 -1.51 -3.83 -12.23
C ARG A 99 -1.25 -3.13 -10.91
N PHE A 100 -2.12 -2.16 -10.59
CA PHE A 100 -2.04 -1.36 -9.38
C PHE A 100 -3.22 -1.64 -8.45
N ILE A 101 -2.99 -1.45 -7.16
CA ILE A 101 -4.03 -1.28 -6.16
C ILE A 101 -3.81 0.09 -5.53
N ASN A 102 -4.86 0.89 -5.46
CA ASN A 102 -4.87 2.12 -4.68
C ASN A 102 -5.31 1.81 -3.25
N CYS A 103 -4.50 2.23 -2.28
CA CYS A 103 -4.72 2.01 -0.86
C CYS A 103 -4.86 3.35 -0.15
N LEU A 104 -5.93 3.49 0.62
CA LEU A 104 -6.10 4.56 1.58
C LEU A 104 -5.90 4.00 2.99
N VAL A 105 -4.86 4.45 3.68
CA VAL A 105 -4.57 4.05 5.07
C VAL A 105 -4.82 5.23 5.99
N ALA A 106 -5.70 5.04 6.97
CA ALA A 106 -6.05 6.06 7.95
C ALA A 106 -5.61 5.61 9.35
N LEU A 107 -4.79 6.43 10.01
CA LEU A 107 -4.30 6.22 11.37
C LEU A 107 -4.82 7.31 12.30
N THR A 108 -5.31 6.92 13.46
CA THR A 108 -5.63 7.87 14.53
C THR A 108 -4.34 8.29 15.24
N ILE A 109 -4.11 9.59 15.39
CA ILE A 109 -2.93 10.20 16.01
C ILE A 109 -3.28 10.99 17.27
#